data_AF-A0A564SQR5-F1
#
_entry.id   AF-A0A564SQR5-F1
#
_cell.length_a   1.000
_cell.length_b   1.000
_cell.length_c   1.000
_cell.angle_alpha   90.00
_cell.angle_beta   90.00
_cell.angle_gamma   90.00
#
_symmetry.space_group_name_H-M   'P 1'
#
loop_
_entity.id
_entity.type
_entity.pdbx_description
1 polymer ?
#
loop_
_entity_poly.entity_id
_entity_poly.type
_entity_poly.pdbx_seq_one_letter_code
_entity_poly.pdbx_strand_id
1 'polypeptide(L)'
;MLDRMDNPSRALVMVIKEVLVRPFHQVTAEEAFLEGEGNRSLRDWQTIFSDYWRKTLPEEGLEFSESVLVVTEIFTVLEDYLLDNEENGRST
;
A
#
# COMPACT_ATOMS: atom_id res chain seq x y z
N MET A 1 5.39 3.06 8.44
CA MET A 1 3.98 3.33 8.08
C MET A 1 3.29 3.92 9.29
N LEU A 2 2.54 5.01 9.09
CA LEU A 2 1.72 5.63 10.14
C LEU A 2 0.28 5.14 9.97
N ASP A 3 -0.49 5.10 11.06
CA ASP A 3 -1.91 4.73 11.00
C ASP A 3 -2.79 5.81 10.33
N ARG A 4 -2.31 7.06 10.33
CA ARG A 4 -2.94 8.23 9.71
C ARG A 4 -1.90 9.33 9.47
N MET A 5 -2.22 10.29 8.62
CA MET A 5 -1.30 11.39 8.30
C MET A 5 -1.26 12.46 9.39
N ASP A 6 -2.41 12.88 9.90
CA ASP A 6 -2.50 13.93 10.92
C ASP A 6 -2.56 13.32 12.33
N ASN A 7 -1.63 13.75 13.20
CA ASN A 7 -1.53 13.31 14.60
C ASN A 7 -1.58 11.76 14.77
N PRO A 8 -0.61 11.02 14.22
CA PRO A 8 -0.61 9.56 14.25
C PRO A 8 -0.52 9.01 15.68
N SER A 9 -1.23 7.92 15.95
CA SER A 9 -1.16 7.25 17.26
C SER A 9 -0.28 6.00 17.25
N ARG A 10 0.12 5.55 16.06
CA ARG A 10 0.90 4.33 15.88
C ARG A 10 1.85 4.45 14.70
N ALA A 11 3.03 3.86 14.82
CA ALA A 11 4.01 3.76 13.75
C ALA A 11 4.56 2.33 13.64
N LEU A 12 4.67 1.84 12.41
CA LEU A 12 5.35 0.59 12.08
C LEU A 12 6.67 0.89 11.37
N VAL A 13 7.77 0.29 11.86
CA VAL A 13 9.03 0.20 11.11
C VAL A 13 9.03 -1.12 10.36
N MET A 14 9.28 -1.07 9.06
CA MET A 14 9.19 -2.22 8.16
C MET A 14 10.47 -2.36 7.37
N VAL A 15 10.82 -3.61 7.05
CA VAL A 15 11.96 -3.93 6.18
C VAL A 15 11.42 -4.62 4.95
N ILE A 16 11.71 -4.03 3.79
CA ILE A 16 11.44 -4.65 2.48
C ILE A 16 12.35 -5.88 2.35
N LYS A 17 11.73 -7.02 2.06
CA LYS A 17 12.41 -8.30 1.81
C LYS A 17 12.64 -8.53 0.34
N GLU A 18 11.70 -8.08 -0.49
CA GLU A 18 11.72 -8.29 -1.93
C GLU A 18 10.96 -7.17 -2.63
N VAL A 19 11.41 -6.82 -3.83
CA VAL A 19 10.72 -5.91 -4.74
C VAL A 19 10.44 -6.67 -6.02
N LEU A 20 9.17 -6.83 -6.35
CA LEU A 20 8.71 -7.45 -7.59
C LEU A 20 8.30 -6.34 -8.56
N VAL A 21 8.79 -6.43 -9.79
CA VAL A 21 8.40 -5.50 -10.87
C VAL A 21 7.88 -6.33 -12.04
N ARG A 22 6.60 -6.19 -12.35
CA ARG A 22 5.95 -7.00 -13.40
C ARG A 22 4.74 -6.31 -13.99
N PRO A 23 4.33 -6.65 -15.22
CA PRO A 23 3.09 -6.13 -15.80
C PRO A 23 1.88 -6.46 -14.92
N PHE A 24 0.88 -5.57 -14.88
CA PHE A 24 -0.35 -5.73 -14.09
C PHE A 24 -1.03 -7.07 -14.32
N HIS A 25 -1.15 -7.49 -15.58
CA HIS A 25 -1.77 -8.77 -15.93
C HIS A 25 -0.95 -10.00 -15.51
N GLN A 26 0.27 -9.83 -15.01
CA GLN A 26 1.17 -10.88 -14.52
C GLN A 26 1.27 -10.90 -12.99
N VAL A 27 0.55 -10.02 -12.29
CA VAL A 27 0.44 -10.10 -10.83
C VAL A 27 -0.25 -11.42 -10.46
N THR A 28 0.35 -12.13 -9.50
CA THR A 28 -0.11 -13.49 -9.14
C THR A 28 -1.19 -13.45 -8.08
N ALA A 29 -1.93 -14.56 -7.94
CA ALA A 29 -2.87 -14.73 -6.84
C ALA A 29 -2.18 -14.73 -5.46
N GLU A 30 -0.91 -15.14 -5.39
CA GLU A 30 -0.12 -15.08 -4.16
C GLU A 30 0.21 -13.63 -3.78
N GLU A 31 0.67 -12.82 -4.73
CA GLU A 31 0.90 -11.37 -4.51
C GLU A 31 -0.39 -10.66 -4.07
N ALA A 32 -1.49 -10.86 -4.80
CA ALA A 32 -2.78 -10.28 -4.44
C ALA A 32 -3.26 -10.71 -3.04
N PHE A 33 -2.99 -11.98 -2.68
CA PHE A 33 -3.33 -12.51 -1.36
C PHE A 33 -2.47 -11.88 -0.24
N LEU A 34 -1.19 -11.62 -0.51
CA LEU A 34 -0.27 -10.96 0.42
C LEU A 34 -0.62 -9.49 0.64
N GLU A 35 -1.00 -8.77 -0.42
CA GLU A 35 -1.42 -7.37 -0.33
C GLU A 35 -2.72 -7.21 0.47
N GLY A 36 -3.62 -8.18 0.35
CA GLY A 36 -4.74 -8.34 1.27
C GLY A 36 -5.97 -7.49 0.97
N GLU A 37 -6.00 -6.82 -0.19
CA GLU A 37 -7.13 -6.01 -0.63
C GLU A 37 -8.39 -6.85 -0.92
N GLY A 38 -9.57 -6.25 -0.70
CA GLY A 38 -10.86 -6.89 -0.89
C GLY A 38 -10.98 -8.20 -0.11
N ASN A 39 -11.39 -9.29 -0.79
CA ASN A 39 -11.43 -10.64 -0.22
C ASN A 39 -10.11 -11.42 -0.37
N ARG A 40 -8.99 -10.75 -0.68
CA ARG A 40 -7.67 -11.34 -0.91
C ARG A 40 -7.60 -12.25 -2.15
N SER A 41 -8.52 -12.07 -3.11
CA SER A 41 -8.47 -12.76 -4.41
C SER A 41 -7.83 -11.90 -5.49
N LEU A 42 -7.21 -12.55 -6.47
CA LEU A 42 -6.67 -11.87 -7.66
C LEU A 42 -7.73 -11.06 -8.40
N ARG A 43 -8.98 -11.54 -8.44
CA ARG A 43 -10.07 -10.86 -9.14
C ARG A 43 -10.44 -9.54 -8.47
N ASP A 44 -10.57 -9.54 -7.14
CA ASP A 44 -10.87 -8.32 -6.38
C ASP A 44 -9.72 -7.33 -6.53
N TRP A 45 -8.48 -7.81 -6.37
CA TRP A 45 -7.27 -7.01 -6.57
C TRP A 45 -7.26 -6.34 -7.96
N GLN A 46 -7.44 -7.11 -9.04
CA GLN A 46 -7.47 -6.58 -10.40
C GLN A 46 -8.60 -5.56 -10.61
N THR A 47 -9.77 -5.79 -10.00
CA THR A 47 -10.90 -4.86 -10.11
C THR A 47 -10.57 -3.54 -9.40
N ILE A 48 -10.14 -3.61 -8.14
CA ILE A 48 -9.84 -2.46 -7.29
C ILE A 48 -8.73 -1.60 -7.92
N PHE A 49 -7.60 -2.21 -8.29
CA PHE A 49 -6.45 -1.46 -8.78
C PHE A 49 -6.63 -0.94 -10.21
N SER A 50 -7.29 -1.70 -11.09
CA SER A 50 -7.57 -1.17 -12.43
C SER A 50 -8.58 -0.02 -12.38
N ASP A 51 -9.60 -0.07 -11.52
CA ASP A 51 -10.53 1.05 -11.33
C ASP A 51 -9.85 2.27 -10.71
N TYR A 52 -8.96 2.06 -9.73
CA TYR A 52 -8.18 3.12 -9.11
C TYR A 52 -7.26 3.80 -10.13
N TRP A 53 -6.43 3.04 -10.84
CA TRP A 53 -5.46 3.61 -11.78
C TRP A 53 -6.09 4.20 -13.04
N ARG A 54 -7.23 3.69 -13.53
CA ARG A 54 -7.99 4.36 -14.59
C ARG A 54 -8.46 5.76 -14.19
N LYS A 55 -8.68 5.99 -12.90
CA LYS A 55 -9.11 7.30 -12.37
C LYS A 55 -7.93 8.22 -12.09
N THR A 56 -6.84 7.70 -11.54
CA THR A 56 -5.74 8.52 -11.01
C THR A 56 -4.58 8.73 -11.99
N LEU A 57 -4.21 7.74 -12.80
CA LEU A 57 -3.09 7.89 -13.76
C LEU A 57 -3.26 9.05 -14.76
N PRO A 58 -4.48 9.39 -15.24
CA PRO A 58 -4.65 10.54 -16.14
C PRO A 58 -4.22 11.88 -15.54
N GLU A 59 -4.25 12.03 -14.20
CA GLU A 59 -3.78 13.25 -13.51
C GLU A 59 -2.27 13.47 -13.73
N GLU A 60 -1.52 12.39 -13.93
CA GLU A 60 -0.08 12.39 -14.22
C GLU A 60 0.23 12.27 -15.72
N GLY A 61 -0.79 12.39 -16.59
CA GLY A 61 -0.63 12.22 -18.04
C GLY A 61 -0.33 10.78 -18.48
N LEU A 62 -0.69 9.80 -17.65
CA LEU A 62 -0.52 8.37 -17.91
C LEU A 62 -1.89 7.72 -18.19
N GLU A 63 -1.88 6.59 -18.89
CA GLU A 63 -3.09 5.79 -19.15
C GLU A 63 -2.90 4.38 -18.59
N PHE A 64 -3.93 3.86 -17.92
CA PHE A 64 -3.91 2.49 -17.45
C PHE A 64 -3.96 1.51 -18.63
N SER A 65 -3.10 0.49 -18.58
CA SER A 65 -3.20 -0.68 -19.44
C SER A 65 -2.82 -1.93 -18.66
N GLU A 66 -3.25 -3.10 -19.15
CA GLU A 66 -2.86 -4.40 -18.59
C GLU A 66 -1.34 -4.62 -18.57
N SER A 67 -0.60 -3.93 -19.44
CA SER A 67 0.86 -4.02 -19.54
C SER A 67 1.62 -3.01 -18.67
N VAL A 68 0.92 -2.15 -17.93
CA VAL A 68 1.59 -1.21 -17.01
C VAL A 68 2.39 -1.99 -15.98
N LEU A 69 3.60 -1.51 -15.66
CA LEU A 69 4.42 -2.16 -14.63
C LEU A 69 3.87 -1.80 -13.25
N VAL A 70 3.70 -2.84 -12.44
CA VAL A 70 3.37 -2.76 -11.02
C VAL A 70 4.65 -3.06 -10.24
N VAL A 71 4.92 -2.22 -9.25
CA VAL A 71 5.99 -2.42 -8.27
C VAL A 71 5.33 -2.89 -6.98
N THR A 72 5.63 -4.10 -6.56
CA THR A 72 5.10 -4.70 -5.32
C THR A 72 6.25 -4.90 -4.35
N GLU A 73 6.14 -4.32 -3.15
CA GLU A 73 7.10 -4.49 -2.07
C GLU A 73 6.59 -5.54 -1.09
N ILE A 74 7.33 -6.63 -0.93
CA ILE A 74 7.07 -7.62 0.13
C ILE A 74 7.90 -7.21 1.34
N PHE A 75 7.25 -6.97 2.47
CA PHE A 75 7.92 -6.48 3.67
C PHE A 75 7.55 -7.30 4.92
N THR A 76 8.38 -7.17 5.95
CA THR A 76 8.06 -7.62 7.31
C THR A 76 8.06 -6.43 8.26
N VAL A 77 7.13 -6.43 9.22
CA VAL A 77 7.16 -5.49 10.34
C VAL A 77 8.33 -5.85 11.26
N LEU A 78 9.19 -4.88 11.54
CA LEU A 78 10.30 -5.01 12.46
C LEU A 78 9.94 -4.50 13.86
N GLU A 79 9.32 -3.32 13.90
CA GLU A 79 8.91 -2.67 15.14
C GLU A 79 7.51 -2.07 15.01
N ASP A 80 6.81 -2.01 16.14
CA ASP A 80 5.46 -1.50 16.28
C ASP A 80 5.40 -0.58 17.50
N TYR A 81 5.22 0.71 17.24
CA TYR A 81 5.26 1.77 18.23
C TYR A 81 3.88 2.35 18.47
N LEU A 82 3.51 2.49 19.74
CA LEU A 82 2.48 3.45 20.15
C LEU A 82 3.16 4.81 20.32
N LEU A 83 2.60 5.82 19.67
CA LEU A 83 3.11 7.18 19.73
C LEU A 83 2.33 7.93 20.80
N ASP A 84 3.03 8.44 21.81
CA ASP A 84 2.46 9.34 22.80
C ASP A 84 2.34 10.74 22.18
N ASN A 85 1.12 11.13 21.83
CA ASN A 85 0.81 12.50 21.41
C ASN A 85 0.62 13.40 22.64
N GLU A 86 1.58 13.42 23.57
CA GLU A 86 1.58 14.39 24.67
C GLU A 86 2.12 15.74 24.19
N GLU A 87 1.28 16.51 23.49
CA GLU A 87 1.32 17.98 23.55
C GLU A 87 -0.11 18.53 23.70
N ASN A 88 -0.65 18.44 24.93
CA ASN A 88 -1.51 19.50 25.46
C ASN A 88 -1.67 19.48 27.00
N GLY A 89 -0.67 18.95 27.72
CA GLY A 89 -0.78 18.69 29.16
C GLY A 89 0.39 19.14 30.03
N ARG A 90 1.05 20.28 29.73
CA ARG A 90 2.03 21.02 30.57
C ARG A 90 2.59 22.18 29.73
N SER A 91 2.75 23.44 30.14
CA SER A 91 2.55 24.28 31.33
C SER A 91 2.32 25.71 30.77
N THR A 92 1.69 26.72 31.37
CA THR A 92 1.50 27.20 32.75
C THR A 92 0.21 28.01 32.83
#